data_AF-A0A1Y4DMM9-F1
#
_entry.id   AF-A0A1Y4DMM9-F1
#
_cell.length_a   1.000
_cell.length_b   1.000
_cell.length_c   1.000
_cell.angle_alpha   90.00
_cell.angle_beta   90.00
_cell.angle_gamma   90.00
#
_symmetry.space_group_name_H-M   'P 1'
#
loop_
_entity.id
_entity.type
_entity.pdbx_description
1 polymer ?
#
loop_
_entity_poly.entity_id
_entity_poly.type
_entity_poly.pdbx_seq_one_letter_code
_entity_poly.pdbx_strand_id
1 'polypeptide(L)'
;MVEATSSAGEKRGLRKRLYSLGEEIANSVSHGVGVLLGIAALVLLIVMAVSHGGGARLAAAIIMGVSLIVEYLFSTLYHALAPEKAKAVFRVLDHCGIYLLIAGSYAPFSLVTLADRGGLVLCCAVWGVAVVGIVAECLLRERQPAWLTALVYVLMGWLVVFHIGDLWELLPPPAFWLLLAGGLSYTVGAVFYAIKKVPYLHFVFHLFTLAGSVCITLSALLFVV
;
A
#
# COMPACT_ATOMS: atom_id res chain seq x y z
N MET A 1 -22.09 44.04 42.56
CA MET A 1 -23.07 43.04 42.10
C MET A 1 -22.61 42.57 40.72
N VAL A 2 -22.04 41.36 40.69
CA VAL A 2 -21.79 40.46 39.55
C VAL A 2 -20.83 40.92 38.42
N GLU A 3 -19.59 40.44 38.50
CA GLU A 3 -18.77 40.01 37.36
C GLU A 3 -19.38 38.77 36.70
N ALA A 4 -19.35 38.70 35.36
CA ALA A 4 -19.18 37.44 34.61
C ALA A 4 -19.00 37.74 33.11
N THR A 5 -17.75 37.89 32.68
CA THR A 5 -17.30 37.52 31.34
C THR A 5 -17.03 36.01 31.35
N SER A 6 -17.65 35.22 30.45
CA SER A 6 -17.12 33.90 30.02
C SER A 6 -18.11 33.11 29.15
N SER A 7 -17.58 32.54 28.06
CA SER A 7 -17.87 31.17 27.54
C SER A 7 -18.14 31.02 26.03
N ALA A 8 -17.73 31.98 25.20
CA ALA A 8 -17.70 31.76 23.74
C ALA A 8 -16.51 30.89 23.25
N GLY A 9 -15.62 30.42 24.14
CA GLY A 9 -14.32 29.84 23.78
C GLY A 9 -14.14 28.32 23.88
N GLU A 10 -15.03 27.56 24.52
CA GLU A 10 -14.65 26.25 25.08
C GLU A 10 -15.33 25.01 24.48
N LYS A 11 -15.83 25.08 23.24
CA LYS A 11 -16.43 23.90 22.57
C LYS A 11 -15.92 23.66 21.15
N ARG A 12 -14.62 23.85 20.91
CA ARG A 12 -13.97 23.18 19.78
C ARG A 12 -13.68 21.75 20.22
N GLY A 13 -14.68 20.87 20.05
CA GLY A 13 -14.64 19.48 20.52
C GLY A 13 -13.27 18.84 20.23
N LEU A 14 -12.57 18.46 21.29
CA LEU A 14 -11.34 17.68 21.25
C LEU A 14 -11.68 16.34 20.59
N ARG A 15 -11.62 16.29 19.25
CA ARG A 15 -11.70 15.06 18.49
C ARG A 15 -10.46 14.26 18.91
N LYS A 16 -10.69 13.22 19.73
CA LYS A 16 -9.63 12.39 20.31
C LYS A 16 -8.75 11.88 19.16
N ARG A 17 -7.44 12.14 19.21
CA ARG A 17 -6.51 11.56 18.24
C ARG A 17 -6.64 10.04 18.28
N LEU A 18 -6.69 9.41 17.10
CA LEU A 18 -6.86 7.97 16.96
C LEU A 18 -5.68 7.19 17.58
N TYR A 19 -4.48 7.76 17.49
CA TYR A 19 -3.24 7.17 17.97
C TYR A 19 -2.56 8.12 18.97
N SER A 20 -1.83 7.53 19.93
CA SER A 20 -0.93 8.27 20.81
C SER A 20 0.26 8.84 20.04
N LEU A 21 0.99 9.81 20.62
CA LEU A 21 2.18 10.37 19.97
C LEU A 21 3.24 9.29 19.67
N GLY A 22 3.46 8.35 20.60
CA GLY A 22 4.40 7.25 20.39
C GLY A 22 4.01 6.34 19.22
N GLU A 23 2.73 6.05 19.08
CA GLU A 23 2.21 5.28 17.94
C GLU A 23 2.35 6.04 16.62
N GLU A 24 2.04 7.33 16.59
CA GLU A 24 2.23 8.16 15.38
C GLU A 24 3.71 8.21 14.95
N ILE A 25 4.65 8.30 15.89
CA ILE A 25 6.09 8.23 15.60
C ILE A 25 6.45 6.85 15.05
N ALA A 26 6.02 5.76 15.70
CA ALA A 26 6.32 4.40 15.25
C ALA A 26 5.77 4.14 13.82
N ASN A 27 4.53 4.55 13.57
CA ASN A 27 3.88 4.43 12.27
C ASN A 27 4.57 5.27 11.18
N SER A 28 4.95 6.51 11.51
CA SER A 28 5.66 7.41 10.59
C SER A 28 7.05 6.88 10.23
N VAL A 29 7.83 6.43 11.22
CA VAL A 29 9.19 5.92 11.03
C VAL A 29 9.19 4.61 10.24
N SER A 30 8.30 3.67 10.56
CA SER A 30 8.23 2.37 9.84
C SER A 30 8.01 2.56 8.33
N HIS A 31 7.03 3.37 7.94
CA HIS A 31 6.80 3.65 6.52
C HIS A 31 7.82 4.65 5.96
N GLY A 32 8.45 5.49 6.79
CA GLY A 32 9.55 6.35 6.36
C GLY A 32 10.76 5.55 5.88
N VAL A 33 11.07 4.43 6.58
CA VAL A 33 12.03 3.43 6.10
C VAL A 33 11.55 2.79 4.79
N GLY A 34 10.24 2.52 4.67
CA GLY A 34 9.61 2.06 3.44
C GLY A 34 9.83 3.00 2.24
N VAL A 35 9.80 4.32 2.43
CA VAL A 35 10.11 5.30 1.37
C VAL A 35 11.53 5.12 0.87
N LEU A 36 12.51 5.04 1.77
CA LEU A 36 13.92 4.88 1.41
C LEU A 36 14.16 3.54 0.68
N LEU A 37 13.54 2.47 1.16
CA LEU A 37 13.58 1.16 0.49
C LEU A 37 12.89 1.21 -0.88
N GLY A 38 11.77 1.92 -1.01
CA GLY A 38 11.06 2.11 -2.27
C GLY A 38 11.89 2.87 -3.31
N ILE A 39 12.64 3.88 -2.89
CA ILE A 39 13.59 4.60 -3.75
C ILE A 39 14.70 3.67 -4.22
N ALA A 40 15.31 2.92 -3.30
CA ALA A 40 16.35 1.94 -3.65
C ALA A 40 15.78 0.86 -4.61
N ALA A 41 14.59 0.35 -4.34
CA ALA A 41 13.89 -0.60 -5.19
C ALA A 41 13.65 -0.05 -6.58
N LEU A 42 13.10 1.17 -6.72
CA LEU A 42 12.86 1.79 -8.03
C LEU A 42 14.15 1.89 -8.86
N VAL A 43 15.25 2.33 -8.25
CA VAL A 43 16.54 2.43 -8.94
C VAL A 43 17.01 1.05 -9.40
N LEU A 44 16.99 0.06 -8.51
CA LEU A 44 17.43 -1.30 -8.84
C LEU A 44 16.56 -1.95 -9.91
N LEU A 45 15.22 -1.81 -9.81
CA LEU A 45 14.27 -2.32 -10.79
C LEU A 45 14.50 -1.69 -12.17
N ILE A 46 14.75 -0.38 -12.24
CA ILE A 46 15.05 0.31 -13.51
C ILE A 46 16.36 -0.19 -14.11
N VAL A 47 17.43 -0.28 -13.31
CA VAL A 47 18.75 -0.73 -13.78
C VAL A 47 18.66 -2.16 -14.34
N MET A 48 17.97 -3.06 -13.64
CA MET A 48 17.74 -4.43 -14.10
C MET A 48 16.88 -4.48 -15.36
N ALA A 49 15.77 -3.74 -15.38
CA ALA A 49 14.90 -3.68 -16.54
C ALA A 49 15.62 -3.21 -17.81
N VAL A 50 16.45 -2.16 -17.69
CA VAL A 50 17.21 -1.62 -18.83
C VAL A 50 18.30 -2.58 -19.26
N SER A 51 19.00 -3.24 -18.33
CA SER A 51 20.04 -4.22 -18.68
C SER A 51 19.49 -5.47 -19.38
N HIS A 52 18.19 -5.76 -19.21
CA HIS A 52 17.47 -6.85 -19.88
C HIS A 52 16.57 -6.37 -21.04
N GLY A 53 16.93 -5.25 -21.67
CA GLY A 53 16.32 -4.77 -22.93
C GLY A 53 15.16 -3.79 -22.78
N GLY A 54 14.78 -3.41 -21.56
CA GLY A 54 13.77 -2.39 -21.29
C GLY A 54 12.35 -2.77 -21.70
N GLY A 55 11.65 -1.88 -22.42
CA GLY A 55 10.29 -2.10 -22.90
C GLY A 55 9.29 -2.34 -21.76
N ALA A 56 8.54 -3.45 -21.82
CA ALA A 56 7.55 -3.82 -20.80
C ALA A 56 8.18 -3.98 -19.41
N ARG A 57 9.45 -4.43 -19.32
CA ARG A 57 10.17 -4.53 -18.04
C ARG A 57 10.38 -3.17 -17.41
N LEU A 58 10.78 -2.17 -18.20
CA LEU A 58 10.99 -0.81 -17.71
C LEU A 58 9.68 -0.17 -17.26
N ALA A 59 8.60 -0.35 -18.02
CA ALA A 59 7.27 0.11 -17.63
C ALA A 59 6.83 -0.53 -16.31
N ALA A 60 6.97 -1.85 -16.17
CA ALA A 60 6.63 -2.57 -14.95
C ALA A 60 7.48 -2.13 -13.74
N ALA A 61 8.79 -1.95 -13.94
CA ALA A 61 9.72 -1.46 -12.92
C ALA A 61 9.32 -0.07 -12.39
N ILE A 62 9.01 0.87 -13.30
CA ILE A 62 8.58 2.22 -12.93
C ILE A 62 7.25 2.18 -12.19
N ILE A 63 6.26 1.45 -12.71
CA ILE A 63 4.93 1.36 -12.11
C ILE A 63 5.03 0.80 -10.68
N MET A 64 5.76 -0.31 -10.49
CA MET A 64 5.96 -0.90 -9.18
C MET A 64 6.73 0.04 -8.24
N GLY A 65 7.90 0.53 -8.66
CA GLY A 65 8.75 1.36 -7.83
C GLY A 65 8.11 2.68 -7.42
N VAL A 66 7.40 3.36 -8.33
CA VAL A 66 6.66 4.59 -8.00
C VAL A 66 5.52 4.30 -7.03
N SER A 67 4.79 3.19 -7.20
CA SER A 67 3.71 2.82 -6.28
C SER A 67 4.21 2.58 -4.85
N LEU A 68 5.37 1.95 -4.68
CA LEU A 68 6.03 1.76 -3.38
C LEU A 68 6.32 3.12 -2.73
N ILE A 69 6.99 4.02 -3.46
CA ILE A 69 7.36 5.34 -2.93
C ILE A 69 6.12 6.15 -2.54
N VAL A 70 5.11 6.18 -3.41
CA VAL A 70 3.89 6.96 -3.20
C VAL A 70 3.12 6.50 -1.97
N GLU A 71 2.89 5.19 -1.84
CA GLU A 71 2.17 4.63 -0.70
C GLU A 71 2.90 4.91 0.62
N TYR A 72 4.18 4.56 0.69
CA TYR A 72 4.95 4.77 1.91
C TYR A 72 5.08 6.25 2.27
N LEU A 73 5.22 7.13 1.27
CA LEU A 73 5.32 8.57 1.50
C LEU A 73 4.01 9.14 2.04
N PHE A 74 2.87 8.79 1.44
CA PHE A 74 1.56 9.23 1.91
C PHE A 74 1.30 8.76 3.34
N SER A 75 1.66 7.52 3.65
CA SER A 75 1.51 6.97 4.99
C SER A 75 2.40 7.64 6.03
N THR A 76 3.68 7.85 5.71
CA THR A 76 4.60 8.61 6.56
C THR A 76 4.05 10.02 6.84
N LEU A 77 3.58 10.72 5.81
CA LEU A 77 3.05 12.08 5.96
C LEU A 77 1.74 12.11 6.74
N TYR A 78 0.85 11.13 6.57
CA TYR A 78 -0.37 11.00 7.37
C TYR A 78 -0.07 10.91 8.88
N HIS A 79 0.93 10.11 9.24
CA HIS A 79 1.32 9.92 10.64
C HIS A 79 2.19 11.05 11.19
N ALA A 80 3.02 11.70 10.36
CA ALA A 80 3.87 12.81 10.78
C ALA A 80 3.12 14.14 10.96
N LEU A 81 2.08 14.40 10.16
CA LEU A 81 1.43 15.71 10.15
C LEU A 81 0.51 15.93 11.36
N ALA A 82 0.78 17.00 12.11
CA ALA A 82 -0.04 17.46 13.22
C ALA A 82 -1.27 18.31 12.82
N PRO A 83 -1.23 19.17 11.77
CA PRO A 83 -2.38 20.00 11.41
C PRO A 83 -3.57 19.19 10.91
N GLU A 84 -4.74 19.33 11.55
CA GLU A 84 -5.94 18.52 11.30
C GLU A 84 -6.39 18.50 9.82
N LYS A 85 -6.33 19.65 9.13
CA LYS A 85 -6.72 19.73 7.71
C LYS A 85 -5.76 18.93 6.83
N ALA A 86 -4.45 19.06 7.05
CA ALA A 86 -3.44 18.34 6.29
C ALA A 86 -3.53 16.83 6.61
N LYS A 87 -3.67 16.47 7.89
CA LYS A 87 -3.83 15.08 8.32
C LYS A 87 -5.07 14.43 7.70
N ALA A 88 -6.19 15.14 7.59
CA ALA A 88 -7.39 14.64 6.93
C ALA A 88 -7.19 14.33 5.44
N VAL A 89 -6.46 15.18 4.72
CA VAL A 89 -6.11 14.95 3.30
C VAL A 89 -5.17 13.76 3.16
N PHE A 90 -4.09 13.73 3.93
CA PHE A 90 -3.11 12.65 3.87
C PHE A 90 -3.67 11.31 4.34
N ARG A 91 -4.70 11.30 5.20
CA ARG A 91 -5.44 10.08 5.55
C ARG A 91 -6.19 9.47 4.36
N VAL A 92 -6.72 10.30 3.46
CA VAL A 92 -7.36 9.84 2.22
C VAL A 92 -6.27 9.35 1.26
N LEU A 93 -5.21 10.14 1.08
CA LEU A 93 -4.09 9.77 0.20
C LEU A 93 -3.40 8.47 0.62
N ASP A 94 -3.18 8.26 1.92
CA ASP A 94 -2.64 7.02 2.50
C ASP A 94 -3.49 5.80 2.14
N HIS A 95 -4.81 5.91 2.13
CA HIS A 95 -5.66 4.78 1.70
C HIS A 95 -5.71 4.63 0.18
N CYS A 96 -5.69 5.74 -0.57
CA CYS A 96 -5.54 5.68 -2.02
C CYS A 96 -4.20 5.03 -2.43
N GLY A 97 -3.13 5.28 -1.66
CA GLY A 97 -1.82 4.70 -1.90
C GLY A 97 -1.83 3.18 -1.79
N ILE A 98 -2.59 2.58 -0.87
CA ILE A 98 -2.75 1.11 -0.77
C ILE A 98 -3.29 0.54 -2.10
N TYR A 99 -4.32 1.16 -2.68
CA TYR A 99 -4.84 0.74 -3.99
C TYR A 99 -3.76 0.83 -5.08
N LEU A 100 -2.99 1.93 -5.09
CA LEU A 100 -1.89 2.12 -6.05
C LEU A 100 -0.78 1.09 -5.85
N LEU A 101 -0.40 0.77 -4.61
CA LEU A 101 0.62 -0.22 -4.29
C LEU A 101 0.18 -1.62 -4.73
N ILE A 102 -1.07 -2.01 -4.46
CA ILE A 102 -1.58 -3.30 -4.92
C ILE A 102 -1.52 -3.34 -6.45
N ALA A 103 -2.07 -2.34 -7.15
CA ALA A 103 -2.03 -2.31 -8.61
C ALA A 103 -0.61 -2.27 -9.20
N GLY A 104 0.29 -1.51 -8.59
CA GLY A 104 1.67 -1.40 -9.03
C GLY A 104 2.47 -2.68 -8.82
N SER A 105 2.22 -3.40 -7.73
CA SER A 105 2.88 -4.67 -7.41
C SER A 105 2.58 -5.79 -8.42
N TYR A 106 1.46 -5.69 -9.14
CA TYR A 106 1.10 -6.63 -10.21
C TYR A 106 1.87 -6.39 -11.50
N ALA A 107 2.43 -5.21 -11.72
CA ALA A 107 2.96 -4.82 -13.03
C ALA A 107 4.06 -5.75 -13.58
N PRO A 108 5.07 -6.19 -12.79
CA PRO A 108 6.09 -7.12 -13.29
C PRO A 108 5.48 -8.45 -13.72
N PHE A 109 4.62 -9.02 -12.90
CA PHE A 109 4.04 -10.34 -13.18
C PHE A 109 3.02 -10.29 -14.32
N SER A 110 2.19 -9.25 -14.38
CA SER A 110 1.14 -9.12 -15.39
C SER A 110 1.66 -8.66 -16.75
N LEU A 111 2.59 -7.70 -16.79
CA LEU A 111 3.08 -7.14 -18.06
C LEU A 111 4.28 -7.91 -18.63
N VAL A 112 5.02 -8.66 -17.81
CA VAL A 112 6.22 -9.39 -18.23
C VAL A 112 5.99 -10.89 -18.16
N THR A 113 5.77 -11.46 -16.97
CA THR A 113 5.66 -12.92 -16.81
C THR A 113 4.45 -13.48 -17.55
N LEU A 114 3.28 -12.85 -17.42
CA LEU A 114 2.01 -13.30 -17.97
C LEU A 114 1.66 -12.62 -19.30
N ALA A 115 2.62 -11.99 -19.99
CA ALA A 115 2.37 -11.20 -21.19
C ALA A 115 1.51 -11.97 -22.23
N ASP A 116 1.85 -13.24 -22.47
CA ASP A 116 1.15 -14.12 -23.42
C ASP A 116 0.10 -15.03 -22.77
N ARG A 117 -0.16 -14.87 -21.46
CA ARG A 117 -1.09 -15.68 -20.68
C ARG A 117 -2.19 -14.86 -20.01
N GLY A 118 -2.67 -13.81 -20.68
CA GLY A 118 -3.77 -12.98 -20.19
C GLY A 118 -3.36 -11.92 -19.15
N GLY A 119 -2.07 -11.69 -18.95
CA GLY A 119 -1.56 -10.72 -17.97
C GLY A 119 -2.08 -9.29 -18.18
N LEU A 120 -2.31 -8.85 -19.41
CA LEU A 120 -2.94 -7.55 -19.68
C LEU A 120 -4.37 -7.47 -19.12
N VAL A 121 -5.15 -8.54 -19.23
CA VAL A 121 -6.52 -8.61 -18.67
C VAL A 121 -6.46 -8.53 -17.15
N LEU A 122 -5.54 -9.26 -16.52
CA LEU A 122 -5.31 -9.18 -15.07
C LEU A 122 -4.92 -7.76 -14.65
N CYS A 123 -3.98 -7.13 -15.38
CA CYS A 123 -3.55 -5.76 -15.13
C CYS A 123 -4.73 -4.78 -15.20
N CYS A 124 -5.53 -4.82 -16.27
CA CYS A 124 -6.71 -3.98 -16.42
C CYS A 124 -7.75 -4.22 -15.33
N ALA A 125 -7.98 -5.47 -14.93
CA ALA A 125 -8.92 -5.80 -13.86
C ALA A 125 -8.47 -5.20 -12.52
N VAL A 126 -7.21 -5.39 -12.15
CA VAL A 126 -6.64 -4.85 -10.91
C VAL A 126 -6.68 -3.32 -10.91
N TRP A 127 -6.23 -2.67 -11.99
CA TRP A 127 -6.28 -1.21 -12.10
C TRP A 127 -7.71 -0.65 -12.13
N GLY A 128 -8.66 -1.36 -12.74
CA GLY A 128 -10.08 -1.01 -12.72
C GLY A 128 -10.63 -0.98 -11.28
N VAL A 129 -10.34 -2.01 -10.49
CA VAL A 129 -10.70 -2.05 -9.06
C VAL A 129 -9.98 -0.94 -8.29
N ALA A 130 -8.70 -0.69 -8.58
CA ALA A 130 -7.91 0.37 -7.94
C ALA A 130 -8.54 1.75 -8.17
N VAL A 131 -8.90 2.08 -9.40
CA VAL A 131 -9.50 3.37 -9.76
C VAL A 131 -10.84 3.55 -9.06
N VAL A 132 -11.71 2.53 -9.09
CA VAL A 132 -13.00 2.57 -8.37
C VAL A 132 -12.78 2.77 -6.87
N GLY A 133 -11.83 2.03 -6.29
CA GLY A 133 -11.46 2.13 -4.88
C GLY A 133 -10.95 3.52 -4.48
N ILE A 134 -10.06 4.11 -5.29
CA ILE A 134 -9.52 5.47 -5.09
C ILE A 134 -10.63 6.51 -5.16
N VAL A 135 -11.53 6.41 -6.15
CA VAL A 135 -12.69 7.32 -6.25
C VAL A 135 -13.58 7.19 -5.02
N ALA A 136 -13.81 5.96 -4.56
CA ALA A 136 -14.62 5.70 -3.38
C ALA A 136 -13.97 6.26 -2.10
N GLU A 137 -12.66 6.13 -1.92
CA GLU A 137 -11.91 6.76 -0.82
C GLU A 137 -12.01 8.29 -0.85
N CYS A 138 -11.79 8.90 -2.02
CA CYS A 138 -11.89 10.36 -2.18
C CYS A 138 -13.28 10.92 -1.85
N LEU A 139 -14.35 10.18 -2.19
CA LEU A 139 -15.72 10.68 -2.06
C LEU A 139 -16.44 10.24 -0.77
N LEU A 140 -16.11 9.04 -0.25
CA LEU A 140 -16.93 8.34 0.73
C LEU A 140 -16.16 7.91 1.98
N ARG A 141 -14.86 8.19 2.12
CA ARG A 141 -14.04 7.69 3.25
C ARG A 141 -14.68 7.89 4.62
N GLU A 142 -15.18 9.09 4.93
CA GLU A 142 -15.77 9.34 6.26
C GLU A 142 -17.06 8.53 6.53
N ARG A 143 -17.65 7.93 5.50
CA ARG A 143 -18.88 7.13 5.57
C ARG A 143 -18.64 5.62 5.40
N GLN A 144 -17.44 5.21 4.98
CA GLN A 144 -17.15 3.81 4.67
C GLN A 144 -16.74 3.01 5.91
N PRO A 145 -17.25 1.78 6.08
CA PRO A 145 -16.77 0.90 7.14
C PRO A 145 -15.32 0.47 6.86
N ALA A 146 -14.43 0.61 7.83
CA ALA A 146 -13.02 0.24 7.67
C ALA A 146 -12.81 -1.25 7.27
N TRP A 147 -13.71 -2.14 7.69
CA TRP A 147 -13.65 -3.56 7.32
C TRP A 147 -13.96 -3.78 5.83
N LEU A 148 -14.81 -2.96 5.23
CA LEU A 148 -15.17 -3.09 3.82
C LEU A 148 -13.99 -2.70 2.94
N THR A 149 -13.32 -1.59 3.24
CA THR A 149 -12.11 -1.18 2.53
C THR A 149 -11.01 -2.24 2.66
N ALA A 150 -10.78 -2.76 3.87
CA ALA A 150 -9.80 -3.82 4.08
C ALA A 150 -10.12 -5.10 3.30
N LEU A 151 -11.40 -5.49 3.23
CA LEU A 151 -11.85 -6.62 2.44
C LEU A 151 -11.57 -6.41 0.95
N VAL A 152 -11.86 -5.21 0.41
CA VAL A 152 -11.58 -4.88 -0.99
C VAL A 152 -10.07 -4.97 -1.29
N TYR A 153 -9.21 -4.47 -0.40
CA TYR A 153 -7.75 -4.60 -0.56
C TYR A 153 -7.31 -6.05 -0.66
N VAL A 154 -7.79 -6.91 0.24
CA VAL A 154 -7.43 -8.33 0.24
C VAL A 154 -7.94 -9.01 -1.04
N LEU A 155 -9.20 -8.82 -1.40
CA LEU A 155 -9.78 -9.42 -2.61
C LEU A 155 -9.05 -8.97 -3.88
N MET A 156 -8.76 -7.67 -3.99
CA MET A 156 -7.98 -7.11 -5.09
C MET A 156 -6.57 -7.69 -5.14
N GLY A 157 -5.92 -7.80 -3.98
CA GLY A 157 -4.58 -8.38 -3.84
C GLY A 157 -4.49 -9.86 -4.23
N TRP A 158 -5.60 -10.60 -4.13
CA TRP A 158 -5.69 -12.00 -4.52
C TRP A 158 -6.28 -12.24 -5.92
N LEU A 159 -6.48 -11.22 -6.76
CA LEU A 159 -6.90 -11.45 -8.16
C LEU A 159 -5.91 -12.32 -8.94
N VAL A 160 -4.64 -12.37 -8.51
CA VAL A 160 -3.60 -13.24 -9.06
C VAL A 160 -3.93 -14.74 -8.96
N VAL A 161 -4.85 -15.18 -8.09
CA VAL A 161 -5.20 -16.61 -7.96
C VAL A 161 -5.69 -17.21 -9.26
N PHE A 162 -6.34 -16.41 -10.12
CA PHE A 162 -6.82 -16.86 -11.42
C PHE A 162 -5.69 -17.24 -12.39
N HIS A 163 -4.46 -16.80 -12.11
CA HIS A 163 -3.25 -17.12 -12.86
C HIS A 163 -2.20 -17.87 -12.02
N ILE A 164 -2.57 -18.46 -10.87
CA ILE A 164 -1.59 -19.10 -10.00
C ILE A 164 -0.92 -20.31 -10.66
N GLY A 165 -1.66 -21.05 -11.50
CA GLY A 165 -1.10 -22.16 -12.29
C GLY A 165 -0.07 -21.67 -13.31
N ASP A 166 -0.41 -20.62 -14.06
CA ASP A 166 0.52 -19.99 -15.01
C ASP A 166 1.79 -19.47 -14.31
N LEU A 167 1.64 -18.83 -13.16
CA LEU A 167 2.78 -18.32 -12.40
C LEU A 167 3.64 -19.43 -11.83
N TRP A 168 3.05 -20.55 -11.40
CA TRP A 168 3.81 -21.73 -10.97
C TRP A 168 4.64 -22.35 -12.09
N GLU A 169 4.10 -22.36 -13.32
CA GLU A 169 4.83 -22.86 -14.49
C GLU A 169 5.93 -21.91 -14.98
N LEU A 170 5.68 -20.60 -14.92
CA LEU A 170 6.53 -19.59 -15.55
C LEU A 170 7.59 -19.00 -14.61
N LEU A 171 7.36 -19.02 -13.29
CA LEU A 171 8.31 -18.48 -12.33
C LEU A 171 9.23 -19.59 -11.79
N PRO A 172 10.54 -19.28 -11.61
CA PRO A 172 11.39 -20.11 -10.78
C PRO A 172 10.81 -20.27 -9.37
N PRO A 173 10.97 -21.44 -8.70
CA PRO A 173 10.37 -21.65 -7.38
C PRO A 173 10.67 -20.56 -6.34
N PRO A 174 11.90 -20.01 -6.23
CA PRO A 174 12.16 -18.92 -5.28
C PRO A 174 11.32 -17.66 -5.54
N ALA A 175 11.06 -17.32 -6.81
CA ALA A 175 10.23 -16.18 -7.17
C ALA A 175 8.77 -16.41 -6.75
N PHE A 176 8.22 -17.59 -7.07
CA PHE A 176 6.87 -17.95 -6.67
C PHE A 176 6.67 -17.91 -5.15
N TRP A 177 7.60 -18.48 -4.38
CA TRP A 177 7.49 -18.50 -2.92
C TRP A 177 7.65 -17.11 -2.31
N LEU A 178 8.50 -16.24 -2.88
CA LEU A 178 8.58 -14.83 -2.48
C LEU A 178 7.26 -14.09 -2.76
N LEU A 179 6.67 -14.28 -3.93
CA LEU A 179 5.37 -13.69 -4.28
C LEU A 179 4.27 -14.16 -3.31
N LEU A 180 4.19 -15.46 -3.05
CA LEU A 180 3.21 -16.03 -2.12
C LEU A 180 3.44 -15.54 -0.68
N ALA A 181 4.68 -15.54 -0.20
CA ALA A 181 5.02 -15.01 1.12
C ALA A 181 4.62 -13.54 1.25
N GLY A 182 4.81 -12.75 0.17
CA GLY A 182 4.37 -11.37 0.10
C GLY A 182 2.85 -11.21 0.23
N GLY A 183 2.08 -11.97 -0.54
CA GLY A 183 0.61 -11.96 -0.48
C GLY A 183 0.06 -12.40 0.88
N LEU A 184 0.65 -13.43 1.48
CA LEU A 184 0.31 -13.87 2.84
C LEU A 184 0.66 -12.81 3.89
N SER A 185 1.82 -12.16 3.76
CA SER A 185 2.24 -11.07 4.66
C SER A 185 1.21 -9.92 4.66
N TYR A 186 0.76 -9.48 3.49
CA TYR A 186 -0.31 -8.47 3.41
C TYR A 186 -1.62 -8.93 4.03
N THR A 187 -2.00 -10.19 3.80
CA THR A 187 -3.25 -10.75 4.34
C THR A 187 -3.22 -10.79 5.87
N VAL A 188 -2.11 -11.25 6.46
CA VAL A 188 -1.91 -11.24 7.91
C VAL A 188 -1.85 -9.81 8.45
N GLY A 189 -1.18 -8.90 7.75
CA GLY A 189 -1.17 -7.48 8.06
C GLY A 189 -2.58 -6.89 8.12
N ALA A 190 -3.45 -7.20 7.16
CA ALA A 190 -4.83 -6.72 7.13
C ALA A 190 -5.64 -7.15 8.37
N VAL A 191 -5.36 -8.34 8.92
CA VAL A 191 -5.94 -8.80 10.19
C VAL A 191 -5.52 -7.86 11.34
N PHE A 192 -4.23 -7.54 11.47
CA PHE A 192 -3.76 -6.59 12.48
C PHE A 192 -4.33 -5.19 12.29
N TYR A 193 -4.46 -4.73 11.04
CA TYR A 193 -5.09 -3.45 10.71
C TYR A 193 -6.55 -3.36 11.19
N ALA A 194 -7.31 -4.45 11.06
CA ALA A 194 -8.72 -4.49 11.45
C ALA A 194 -8.92 -4.39 12.98
N ILE A 195 -7.92 -4.76 13.79
CA ILE A 195 -7.99 -4.75 15.25
C ILE A 195 -7.59 -3.37 15.79
N LYS A 196 -8.58 -2.53 16.09
CA LYS A 196 -8.36 -1.13 16.53
C LYS A 196 -8.18 -0.92 18.04
N LYS A 197 -8.38 -1.95 18.87
CA LYS A 197 -8.43 -1.81 20.34
C LYS A 197 -7.09 -2.00 21.06
N VAL A 198 -6.05 -2.46 20.36
CA VAL A 198 -4.77 -2.84 20.96
C VAL A 198 -3.69 -1.83 20.51
N PRO A 199 -2.95 -1.21 21.45
CA PRO A 199 -1.88 -0.26 21.12
C PRO A 199 -0.83 -0.88 20.18
N TYR A 200 -0.29 -0.06 19.28
CA TYR A 200 0.78 -0.43 18.32
C TYR A 200 0.43 -1.52 17.29
N LEU A 201 -0.78 -2.07 17.25
CA LEU A 201 -1.13 -3.04 16.19
C LEU A 201 -1.11 -2.42 14.79
N HIS A 202 -1.36 -1.11 14.67
CA HIS A 202 -1.20 -0.43 13.38
C HIS A 202 0.25 -0.40 12.92
N PHE A 203 1.19 -0.24 13.86
CA PHE A 203 2.62 -0.35 13.58
C PHE A 203 3.00 -1.78 13.17
N VAL A 204 2.43 -2.80 13.83
CA VAL A 204 2.64 -4.19 13.41
C VAL A 204 2.10 -4.40 11.98
N PHE A 205 0.94 -3.85 11.65
CA PHE A 205 0.44 -3.84 10.27
C PHE A 205 1.46 -3.21 9.30
N HIS A 206 2.06 -2.07 9.64
CA HIS A 206 3.11 -1.44 8.80
C HIS A 206 4.29 -2.39 8.55
N LEU A 207 4.74 -3.14 9.57
CA LEU A 207 5.82 -4.11 9.41
C LEU A 207 5.44 -5.25 8.45
N PHE A 208 4.22 -5.77 8.53
CA PHE A 208 3.73 -6.80 7.61
C PHE A 208 3.54 -6.28 6.19
N THR A 209 3.07 -5.05 6.02
CA THR A 209 2.99 -4.36 4.73
C THR A 209 4.38 -4.20 4.10
N LEU A 210 5.36 -3.75 4.89
CA LEU A 210 6.74 -3.59 4.43
C LEU A 210 7.39 -4.93 4.07
N ALA A 211 7.23 -5.95 4.92
CA ALA A 211 7.72 -7.30 4.62
C ALA A 211 7.08 -7.86 3.34
N GLY A 212 5.77 -7.63 3.16
CA GLY A 212 5.04 -8.02 1.95
C GLY A 212 5.60 -7.36 0.69
N SER A 213 5.77 -6.04 0.73
CA SER A 213 6.41 -5.27 -0.33
C SER A 213 7.82 -5.77 -0.66
N VAL A 214 8.65 -6.02 0.36
CA VAL A 214 10.02 -6.51 0.15
C VAL A 214 10.01 -7.87 -0.54
N CYS A 215 9.19 -8.82 -0.10
CA CYS A 215 9.09 -10.14 -0.72
C CYS A 215 8.67 -10.05 -2.20
N ILE A 216 7.61 -9.30 -2.52
CA ILE A 216 7.14 -9.15 -3.91
C ILE A 216 8.18 -8.39 -4.75
N THR A 217 8.81 -7.36 -4.19
CA THR A 217 9.87 -6.58 -4.88
C THR A 217 11.07 -7.46 -5.19
N LEU A 218 11.53 -8.30 -4.26
CA LEU A 218 12.63 -9.22 -4.51
C LEU A 218 12.25 -10.27 -5.56
N SER A 219 11.01 -10.77 -5.53
CA SER A 219 10.51 -11.67 -6.58
C SER A 219 10.57 -11.00 -7.97
N ALA A 220 10.13 -9.74 -8.08
CA ALA A 220 10.15 -9.02 -9.34
C ALA A 220 11.58 -8.69 -9.78
N LEU A 221 12.37 -8.08 -8.89
CA LEU A 221 13.71 -7.58 -9.13
C LEU A 221 14.69 -8.67 -9.55
N LEU A 222 14.62 -9.84 -8.92
CA LEU A 222 15.61 -10.89 -9.12
C LEU A 222 15.25 -11.86 -10.25
N PHE A 223 13.97 -11.94 -10.64
CA PHE A 223 13.48 -13.02 -11.51
C PHE A 223 12.57 -12.58 -12.66
N VAL A 224 12.13 -11.31 -12.71
CA VAL A 224 11.13 -10.88 -13.70
C VAL A 224 11.61 -9.72 -14.56
N VAL A 225 12.03 -8.61 -13.93
CA VAL A 225 12.52 -7.40 -14.62
C VAL A 225 14.00 -7.43 -14.90
#